data_AF-A0A7W0NI29-F1
#
_entry.id   AF-A0A7W0NI29-F1
#
_cell.length_a   1.000
_cell.length_b   1.000
_cell.length_c   1.000
_cell.angle_alpha   90.00
_cell.angle_beta   90.00
_cell.angle_gamma   90.00
#
_symmetry.space_group_name_H-M   'P 1'
#
loop_
_entity.id
_entity.type
_entity.pdbx_description
1 polymer ?
#
loop_
_entity_poly.entity_id
_entity_poly.type
_entity_poly.pdbx_seq_one_letter_code
_entity_poly.pdbx_strand_id
1 'polypeptide(L)'
;MTVPYQATGRVQQKARTLEALAKATRKLLADGVTPTVEEVAAEASVSRTTAYRYFPTQGALLLATYPEIARESVLGDEPPQDVAARFDLVFAEMERQIVENEVPLRAMLRLSLESPADRDRLLLRKGRRRLWVADALSPLRERVSEQDFDRLVLA
;
A
#
# COMPACT_ATOMS: atom_id res chain seq x y z
N MET A 1 -7.86 21.15 2.37
CA MET A 1 -7.84 19.69 2.10
C MET A 1 -8.82 19.42 0.97
N THR A 2 -8.35 19.01 -0.20
CA THR A 2 -9.21 18.73 -1.36
C THR A 2 -9.95 17.42 -1.12
N VAL A 3 -11.29 17.45 -1.06
CA VAL A 3 -12.10 16.24 -0.92
C VAL A 3 -11.82 15.34 -2.13
N PRO A 4 -11.43 14.06 -1.95
CA PRO A 4 -11.14 13.16 -3.07
C PRO A 4 -12.32 13.11 -4.04
N TYR A 5 -12.06 13.06 -5.34
CA TYR A 5 -13.10 12.96 -6.37
C TYR A 5 -14.12 11.85 -6.07
N GLN A 6 -13.68 10.79 -5.40
CA GLN A 6 -14.48 9.63 -5.01
C GLN A 6 -15.49 9.91 -3.88
N ALA A 7 -15.25 10.91 -3.03
CA ALA A 7 -16.00 11.16 -1.79
C ALA A 7 -17.20 12.12 -1.95
N THR A 8 -17.53 12.55 -3.17
CA THR A 8 -18.65 13.47 -3.42
C THR A 8 -19.60 12.96 -4.51
N GLY A 9 -20.89 13.29 -4.43
CA GLY A 9 -21.90 13.00 -5.46
C GLY A 9 -22.28 11.52 -5.54
N ARG A 10 -22.18 10.90 -6.73
CA ARG A 10 -22.55 9.49 -6.99
C ARG A 10 -21.55 8.48 -6.41
N VAL A 11 -21.32 8.55 -5.10
CA VAL A 11 -20.26 7.80 -4.39
C VAL A 11 -20.31 6.29 -4.69
N GLN A 12 -21.49 5.67 -4.65
CA GLN A 12 -21.69 4.24 -4.96
C GLN A 12 -21.26 3.87 -6.40
N GLN A 13 -21.51 4.74 -7.38
CA GLN A 13 -21.04 4.50 -8.75
C GLN A 13 -19.52 4.65 -8.83
N LYS A 14 -18.97 5.65 -8.14
CA LYS A 14 -17.53 5.89 -8.13
C LYS A 14 -16.75 4.76 -7.45
N ALA A 15 -17.27 4.22 -6.35
CA ALA A 15 -16.70 3.05 -5.68
C ALA A 15 -16.67 1.83 -6.60
N ARG A 16 -17.74 1.57 -7.35
CA ARG A 16 -17.77 0.47 -8.34
C ARG A 16 -16.76 0.66 -9.46
N THR A 17 -16.61 1.88 -9.99
CA THR A 17 -15.58 2.18 -11.00
C THR A 17 -14.16 2.02 -10.44
N LEU A 18 -13.92 2.46 -9.20
CA LEU A 18 -12.64 2.30 -8.53
C LEU A 18 -12.27 0.80 -8.40
N GLU A 19 -13.21 -0.03 -7.91
CA GLU A 19 -12.97 -1.47 -7.78
C GLU A 19 -12.76 -2.16 -9.13
N ALA A 20 -13.50 -1.76 -10.17
CA ALA A 20 -13.32 -2.31 -11.51
C ALA A 20 -11.92 -2.04 -12.06
N LEU A 21 -11.42 -0.81 -11.91
CA LEU A 21 -10.06 -0.45 -12.32
C LEU A 21 -9.00 -1.18 -11.46
N ALA A 22 -9.19 -1.27 -10.15
CA ALA A 22 -8.28 -1.99 -9.26
C ALA A 22 -8.21 -3.49 -9.61
N LYS A 23 -9.36 -4.12 -9.87
CA LYS A 23 -9.45 -5.53 -10.28
C LYS A 23 -8.76 -5.77 -11.63
N ALA A 24 -8.99 -4.91 -12.62
CA ALA A 24 -8.32 -5.00 -13.92
C ALA A 24 -6.80 -4.86 -13.80
N THR A 25 -6.34 -3.95 -12.94
CA THR A 25 -4.90 -3.79 -12.64
C THR A 25 -4.32 -5.06 -12.02
N ARG A 26 -4.98 -5.64 -11.00
CA ARG A 26 -4.54 -6.89 -10.37
C ARG A 26 -4.44 -8.04 -11.37
N LYS A 27 -5.41 -8.14 -12.29
CA LYS A 27 -5.42 -9.16 -13.35
C LYS A 27 -4.19 -9.02 -14.27
N LEU A 28 -3.97 -7.83 -14.83
CA LEU A 28 -2.84 -7.60 -15.73
C LEU A 28 -1.49 -7.84 -15.03
N LEU A 29 -1.39 -7.45 -13.75
CA LEU A 29 -0.21 -7.76 -12.94
C LEU A 29 -0.03 -9.27 -12.79
N ALA A 30 -1.07 -10.03 -12.48
CA ALA A 30 -1.00 -11.49 -12.37
C ALA A 30 -0.56 -12.16 -13.69
N ASP A 31 -0.89 -11.56 -14.84
CA ASP A 31 -0.44 -11.99 -16.17
C ASP A 31 1.02 -11.58 -16.47
N GLY A 32 1.73 -10.98 -15.52
CA GLY A 32 3.13 -10.55 -15.63
C GLY A 32 3.33 -9.22 -16.36
N VAL A 33 2.24 -8.51 -16.66
CA VAL A 33 2.27 -7.21 -17.33
C VAL A 33 2.27 -6.11 -16.28
N THR A 34 3.12 -5.09 -16.44
CA THR A 34 3.03 -3.86 -15.64
C THR A 34 2.17 -2.85 -16.41
N PRO A 35 0.86 -2.73 -16.15
CA PRO A 35 -0.05 -2.06 -17.07
C PRO A 35 0.01 -0.54 -16.94
N THR A 36 -0.17 0.15 -18.06
CA THR A 36 -0.45 1.60 -18.13
C THR A 36 -1.88 1.91 -17.69
N VAL A 37 -2.18 3.19 -17.46
CA VAL A 37 -3.55 3.62 -17.11
C VAL A 37 -4.52 3.32 -18.26
N GLU A 38 -4.07 3.43 -19.51
CA GLU A 38 -4.83 3.12 -20.71
C GLU A 38 -5.17 1.63 -20.86
N GLU A 39 -4.20 0.76 -20.58
CA GLU A 39 -4.40 -0.70 -20.64
C GLU A 39 -5.40 -1.15 -19.58
N VAL A 40 -5.30 -0.61 -18.35
CA VAL A 40 -6.32 -0.87 -17.32
C VAL A 40 -7.67 -0.31 -17.72
N ALA A 41 -7.73 0.89 -18.32
CA ALA A 41 -8.99 1.47 -18.78
C ALA A 41 -9.68 0.56 -19.81
N ALA A 42 -8.92 0.03 -20.78
CA ALA A 42 -9.41 -0.91 -21.77
C ALA A 42 -9.91 -2.22 -21.12
N GLU A 43 -9.10 -2.83 -20.25
CA GLU A 43 -9.45 -4.07 -19.54
C GLU A 43 -10.69 -3.89 -18.65
N ALA A 44 -10.83 -2.76 -17.98
CA ALA A 44 -11.97 -2.45 -17.11
C ALA A 44 -13.22 -1.99 -17.89
N SER A 45 -13.15 -1.84 -19.22
CA SER A 45 -14.20 -1.21 -20.04
C SER A 45 -14.59 0.20 -19.54
N VAL A 46 -13.59 0.98 -19.14
CA VAL A 46 -13.71 2.36 -18.64
C VAL A 46 -13.01 3.31 -19.62
N SER A 47 -13.58 4.50 -19.84
CA SER A 47 -12.90 5.48 -20.72
C SER A 47 -11.55 5.92 -20.15
N ARG A 48 -10.56 6.21 -21.01
CA ARG A 48 -9.24 6.73 -20.58
C ARG A 48 -9.38 7.98 -19.70
N THR A 49 -10.21 8.93 -20.11
CA THR A 49 -10.49 10.15 -19.33
C THR A 49 -11.05 9.82 -17.95
N THR A 50 -11.93 8.83 -17.84
CA THR A 50 -12.43 8.38 -16.55
C THR A 50 -11.30 7.73 -15.74
N ALA A 51 -10.52 6.82 -16.30
CA ALA A 51 -9.42 6.17 -15.59
C ALA A 51 -8.40 7.19 -15.04
N TYR A 52 -8.00 8.18 -15.83
CA TYR A 52 -7.10 9.26 -15.40
C TYR A 52 -7.67 10.14 -14.27
N ARG A 53 -9.01 10.26 -14.15
CA ARG A 53 -9.64 10.93 -13.00
C ARG A 53 -9.49 10.14 -11.69
N TYR A 54 -9.35 8.82 -11.75
CA TYR A 54 -9.10 7.98 -10.57
C TYR A 54 -7.61 7.82 -10.31
N PHE A 55 -6.83 7.59 -11.38
CA PHE A 55 -5.42 7.28 -11.32
C PHE A 55 -4.66 8.18 -12.29
N PRO A 56 -4.19 9.36 -11.82
CA PRO A 56 -3.51 10.31 -12.69
C PRO A 56 -2.14 9.79 -13.17
N THR A 57 -1.59 8.76 -12.52
CA THR A 57 -0.31 8.16 -12.87
C THR A 57 -0.38 6.63 -12.74
N GLN A 58 0.49 5.93 -13.47
CA GLN A 58 0.68 4.48 -13.33
C GLN A 58 1.08 4.10 -11.89
N GLY A 59 1.88 4.94 -11.22
CA GLY A 59 2.16 4.77 -9.79
C GLY A 59 0.88 4.74 -8.96
N ALA A 60 0.01 5.77 -9.08
CA ALA A 60 -1.24 5.85 -8.32
C ALA A 60 -2.17 4.65 -8.55
N LEU A 61 -2.19 4.14 -9.78
CA LEU A 61 -2.92 2.94 -10.17
C LEU A 61 -2.43 1.69 -9.41
N LEU A 62 -1.13 1.41 -9.48
CA LEU A 62 -0.53 0.25 -8.82
C LEU A 62 -0.77 0.29 -7.32
N LEU A 63 -0.66 1.46 -6.71
CA LEU A 63 -0.85 1.65 -5.27
C LEU A 63 -2.25 1.31 -4.78
N ALA A 64 -3.26 1.57 -5.59
CA ALA A 64 -4.64 1.23 -5.25
C ALA A 64 -4.93 -0.27 -5.31
N THR A 65 -4.03 -1.08 -5.90
CA THR A 65 -4.14 -2.54 -5.85
C THR A 65 -3.71 -3.15 -4.52
N TYR A 66 -3.17 -2.34 -3.60
CA TYR A 66 -2.71 -2.77 -2.28
C TYR A 66 -3.56 -2.22 -1.13
N PRO A 67 -4.82 -2.66 -0.99
CA PRO A 67 -5.71 -2.19 0.07
C PRO A 67 -5.21 -2.59 1.47
N GLU A 68 -4.43 -3.67 1.58
CA GLU A 68 -3.89 -4.23 2.83
C GLU A 68 -2.92 -3.26 3.55
N ILE A 69 -2.27 -2.37 2.79
CA ILE A 69 -1.37 -1.34 3.32
C ILE A 69 -2.18 -0.19 3.95
N ALA A 70 -3.48 -0.38 4.24
CA ALA A 70 -4.30 0.57 4.98
C ALA A 70 -4.21 0.38 6.50
N ARG A 71 -3.85 -0.82 6.99
CA ARG A 71 -3.91 -1.17 8.42
C ARG A 71 -2.90 -0.36 9.26
N GLU A 72 -3.37 0.17 10.39
CA GLU A 72 -2.55 0.94 11.34
C GLU A 72 -1.78 0.02 12.31
N SER A 73 -2.35 -1.14 12.65
CA SER A 73 -1.72 -2.19 13.45
C SER A 73 -1.95 -3.57 12.82
N VAL A 74 -1.07 -4.51 13.18
CA VAL A 74 -1.09 -5.92 12.78
C VAL A 74 -1.08 -6.87 13.99
N LEU A 75 -1.16 -6.32 15.21
CA LEU A 75 -1.04 -7.08 16.46
C LEU A 75 -2.38 -7.57 17.01
N GLY A 76 -3.50 -7.13 16.44
CA GLY A 76 -4.85 -7.44 16.90
C GLY A 76 -5.27 -6.65 18.15
N ASP A 77 -6.42 -7.01 18.71
CA ASP A 77 -7.04 -6.27 19.83
C ASP A 77 -6.35 -6.54 21.19
N GLU A 78 -5.76 -7.72 21.35
CA GLU A 78 -5.06 -8.16 22.58
C GLU A 78 -3.61 -8.54 22.27
N PRO A 79 -2.73 -7.55 22.05
CA PRO A 79 -1.36 -7.83 21.63
C PRO A 79 -0.50 -8.34 22.80
N PRO A 80 0.47 -9.25 22.56
CA PRO A 80 1.39 -9.71 23.60
C PRO A 80 2.15 -8.57 24.29
N GLN A 81 2.53 -8.77 25.55
CA GLN A 81 3.40 -7.82 26.28
C GLN A 81 4.87 -7.98 25.88
N ASP A 82 5.28 -9.20 25.53
CA ASP A 82 6.64 -9.45 25.08
C ASP A 82 6.88 -8.84 23.69
N VAL A 83 7.95 -8.05 23.59
CA VAL A 83 8.29 -7.31 22.37
C VAL A 83 8.73 -8.25 21.26
N ALA A 84 9.44 -9.34 21.58
CA ALA A 84 9.87 -10.31 20.57
C ALA A 84 8.64 -10.99 19.93
N ALA A 85 7.68 -11.45 20.75
CA ALA A 85 6.42 -12.00 20.25
C ALA A 85 5.62 -11.02 19.38
N ARG A 86 5.62 -9.72 19.71
CA ARG A 86 5.00 -8.68 18.85
C ARG A 86 5.72 -8.55 17.51
N PHE A 87 7.05 -8.59 17.50
CA PHE A 87 7.82 -8.56 16.25
C PHE A 87 7.54 -9.78 15.38
N ASP A 88 7.43 -10.98 15.96
CA ASP A 88 7.10 -12.20 15.22
C ASP A 88 5.77 -12.06 14.48
N LEU A 89 4.76 -11.45 15.11
CA LEU A 89 3.47 -11.14 14.47
C LEU A 89 3.63 -10.14 13.31
N VAL A 90 4.41 -9.06 13.51
CA VAL A 90 4.68 -8.09 12.44
C VAL A 90 5.40 -8.75 11.26
N PHE A 91 6.42 -9.57 11.52
CA PHE A 91 7.19 -10.24 10.47
C PHE A 91 6.36 -11.27 9.72
N ALA A 92 5.56 -12.09 10.42
CA ALA A 92 4.66 -13.05 9.79
C ALA A 92 3.63 -12.36 8.89
N GLU A 93 3.07 -11.24 9.33
CA GLU A 93 2.18 -10.42 8.50
C GLU A 93 2.92 -9.87 7.28
N MET A 94 4.10 -9.28 7.46
CA MET A 94 4.89 -8.73 6.36
C MET A 94 5.25 -9.80 5.33
N GLU A 95 5.68 -10.97 5.78
CA GLU A 95 5.98 -12.12 4.92
C GLU A 95 4.75 -12.55 4.13
N ARG A 96 3.61 -12.73 4.80
CA ARG A 96 2.35 -13.09 4.13
C ARG A 96 1.98 -12.07 3.05
N GLN A 97 2.04 -10.78 3.37
CA GLN A 97 1.77 -9.70 2.41
C GLN A 97 2.72 -9.74 1.22
N ILE A 98 4.02 -10.00 1.46
CA ILE A 98 5.03 -10.09 0.40
C ILE A 98 4.74 -11.28 -0.53
N VAL A 99 4.42 -12.45 0.04
CA VAL A 99 4.16 -13.67 -0.73
C VAL A 99 2.86 -13.56 -1.50
N GLU A 100 1.77 -13.14 -0.85
CA GLU A 100 0.45 -12.98 -1.50
C GLU A 100 0.45 -11.92 -2.61
N ASN A 101 1.37 -10.95 -2.53
CA ASN A 101 1.46 -9.83 -3.48
C ASN A 101 2.80 -9.78 -4.22
N GLU A 102 3.49 -10.92 -4.39
CA GLU A 102 4.85 -10.96 -4.95
C GLU A 102 4.95 -10.30 -6.34
N VAL A 103 4.04 -10.67 -7.24
CA VAL A 103 4.02 -10.19 -8.63
C VAL A 103 3.82 -8.68 -8.72
N PRO A 104 2.76 -8.09 -8.11
CA PRO A 104 2.59 -6.64 -8.15
C PRO A 104 3.76 -5.93 -7.43
N LEU A 105 4.30 -6.47 -6.33
CA LEU A 105 5.43 -5.85 -5.61
C LEU A 105 6.68 -5.79 -6.49
N ARG A 106 6.95 -6.86 -7.25
CA ARG A 106 8.06 -6.91 -8.20
C ARG A 106 7.88 -5.93 -9.35
N ALA A 107 6.67 -5.77 -9.88
CA ALA A 107 6.36 -4.76 -10.90
C ALA A 107 6.63 -3.33 -10.40
N MET A 108 6.20 -3.03 -9.18
CA MET A 108 6.50 -1.73 -8.54
C MET A 108 7.99 -1.53 -8.30
N LEU A 109 8.70 -2.55 -7.83
CA LEU A 109 10.14 -2.47 -7.63
C LEU A 109 10.85 -2.15 -8.96
N ARG A 110 10.50 -2.83 -10.05
CA ARG A 110 11.04 -2.55 -11.39
C ARG A 110 10.82 -1.08 -11.80
N LEU A 111 9.60 -0.57 -11.70
CA LEU A 111 9.29 0.83 -12.02
C LEU A 111 10.10 1.81 -11.15
N SER A 112 10.29 1.51 -9.86
CA SER A 112 11.07 2.36 -8.94
C SER A 112 12.55 2.47 -9.31
N LEU A 113 13.07 1.46 -10.02
CA LEU A 113 14.43 1.38 -10.49
C LEU A 113 14.59 2.06 -11.86
N GLU A 114 13.58 1.95 -12.73
CA GLU A 114 13.57 2.55 -14.07
C GLU A 114 13.33 4.08 -14.04
N SER A 115 12.53 4.58 -13.09
CA SER A 115 12.20 6.01 -12.98
C SER A 115 12.48 6.55 -11.57
N PRO A 116 13.71 7.04 -11.29
CA PRO A 116 14.07 7.60 -9.99
C PRO A 116 13.17 8.77 -9.54
N ALA A 117 12.63 9.54 -10.48
CA ALA A 117 11.72 10.66 -10.21
C ALA A 117 10.36 10.22 -9.63
N ASP A 118 9.93 8.98 -9.89
CA ASP A 118 8.69 8.42 -9.36
C ASP A 118 8.91 7.55 -8.12
N ARG A 119 10.18 7.33 -7.70
CA ARG A 119 10.54 6.54 -6.52
C ARG A 119 9.86 7.04 -5.24
N ASP A 120 9.78 8.36 -5.06
CA ASP A 120 9.13 8.97 -3.89
C ASP A 120 7.59 8.94 -3.97
N ARG A 121 7.05 8.68 -5.16
CA ARG A 121 5.60 8.55 -5.40
C ARG A 121 5.10 7.12 -5.21
N LEU A 122 6.00 6.11 -5.23
CA LEU A 122 5.68 4.72 -4.94
C LEU A 122 5.58 4.51 -3.41
N LEU A 123 4.35 4.37 -2.90
CA LEU A 123 4.01 4.28 -1.46
C LEU A 123 4.60 3.09 -0.70
N LEU A 124 5.36 2.18 -1.33
CA LEU A 124 6.13 1.19 -0.57
C LEU A 124 7.13 1.85 0.41
N ARG A 125 7.33 3.17 0.30
CA ARG A 125 8.05 4.00 1.28
C ARG A 125 7.19 4.92 2.17
N LYS A 126 5.87 4.80 2.24
CA LYS A 126 5.03 5.62 3.13
C LYS A 126 5.14 5.28 4.63
N GLY A 127 6.24 4.68 5.07
CA GLY A 127 6.56 4.56 6.50
C GLY A 127 5.66 3.62 7.31
N ARG A 128 4.82 2.79 6.68
CA ARG A 128 3.94 1.84 7.38
C ARG A 128 4.70 0.79 8.18
N ARG A 129 5.83 0.29 7.65
CA ARG A 129 6.79 -0.50 8.42
C ARG A 129 7.15 0.20 9.73
N ARG A 130 7.40 1.51 9.70
CA ARG A 130 7.74 2.27 10.91
C ARG A 130 6.57 2.34 11.88
N LEU A 131 5.34 2.46 11.39
CA LEU A 131 4.14 2.42 12.24
C LEU A 131 3.99 1.06 12.92
N TRP A 132 4.11 -0.05 12.19
CA TRP A 132 4.02 -1.40 12.77
C TRP A 132 5.18 -1.72 13.72
N VAL A 133 6.40 -1.29 13.37
CA VAL A 133 7.57 -1.42 14.25
C VAL A 133 7.40 -0.57 15.52
N ALA A 134 6.91 0.66 15.40
CA ALA A 134 6.64 1.51 16.57
C ALA A 134 5.52 0.93 17.45
N ASP A 135 4.49 0.31 16.86
CA ASP A 135 3.44 -0.37 17.58
C ASP A 135 3.95 -1.64 18.29
N ALA A 136 4.80 -2.43 17.64
CA ALA A 136 5.48 -3.58 18.25
C ALA A 136 6.39 -3.17 19.41
N LEU A 137 7.12 -2.05 19.27
CA LEU A 137 8.01 -1.52 20.29
C LEU A 137 7.30 -0.77 21.41
N SER A 138 6.00 -0.48 21.29
CA SER A 138 5.27 0.40 22.23
C SER A 138 5.47 0.08 23.73
N PRO A 139 5.62 -1.20 24.19
CA PRO A 139 5.93 -1.49 25.59
C PRO A 139 7.28 -0.95 26.08
N LEU A 140 8.21 -0.62 25.18
CA LEU A 140 9.52 -0.04 25.53
C LEU A 140 9.47 1.47 25.74
N ARG A 141 8.39 2.17 25.37
CA ARG A 141 8.30 3.64 25.50
C ARG A 141 8.54 4.14 26.92
N GLU A 142 8.18 3.34 27.92
CA GLU A 142 8.38 3.66 29.35
C GLU A 142 9.79 3.28 29.85
N ARG A 143 10.55 2.52 29.07
CA ARG A 143 11.83 1.91 29.47
C ARG A 143 13.04 2.52 28.76
N VAL A 144 12.84 3.29 27.69
CA VAL A 144 13.91 3.94 26.93
C VAL A 144 13.59 5.41 26.69
N SER A 145 14.61 6.21 26.35
CA SER A 145 14.40 7.60 25.95
C SER A 145 13.62 7.67 24.63
N GLU A 146 12.92 8.78 24.39
CA GLU A 146 12.23 9.02 23.11
C GLU A 146 13.20 8.96 21.93
N GLN A 147 14.42 9.46 22.11
CA GLN A 147 15.46 9.40 21.09
C GLN A 147 15.92 7.96 20.78
N ASP A 148 16.06 7.11 21.79
CA ASP A 148 16.43 5.71 21.59
C ASP A 148 15.27 4.91 20.98
N PHE A 149 14.04 5.21 21.37
CA PHE A 149 12.84 4.65 20.77
C PHE A 149 12.78 4.95 19.27
N ASP A 150 12.96 6.22 18.88
CA ASP A 150 12.96 6.63 17.48
C ASP A 150 14.09 5.97 16.69
N ARG A 151 15.27 5.82 17.28
CA ARG A 151 16.39 5.07 16.67
C ARG A 151 16.02 3.61 16.42
N LEU A 152 15.35 2.95 17.38
CA LEU A 152 14.90 1.56 17.23
C LEU A 152 13.83 1.42 16.13
N VAL A 153 12.93 2.39 15.98
CA VAL A 153 11.91 2.40 14.91
C VAL A 153 12.53 2.60 13.52
N LEU A 154 13.62 3.38 13.46
CA LEU A 154 14.30 3.74 12.22
C LEU A 154 15.38 2.75 11.77
N ALA A 155 15.86 1.89 12.66
CA ALA A 155 16.76 0.77 12.32
C ALA A 155 16.17 -0.12 11.20
#